data_AF-A0A4Q3XQ47-F1
#
_entry.id   AF-A0A4Q3XQ47-F1
#
_cell.length_a   1.000
_cell.length_b   1.000
_cell.length_c   1.000
_cell.angle_alpha   90.00
_cell.angle_beta   90.00
_cell.angle_gamma   90.00
#
_symmetry.space_group_name_H-M   'P 1'
#
loop_
_entity.id
_entity.type
_entity.pdbx_description
1 polymer ?
#
loop_
_entity_poly.entity_id
_entity_poly.type
_entity_poly.pdbx_seq_one_letter_code
_entity_poly.pdbx_strand_id
1 'polypeptide(L)'
;MLFALMPPCASGVAGKHKQMDRSEMTIGAITERLVAIATCEWETFRRTSRRLDDSWHLGANLDEPPFTQRIGDYWDAVGRPDWDGLTPEPWSAAFISWCFAEAGAGTAFHGDETHSVYVDRIRRHDGMSGKLTLHDPALAIPRVGDLIWNSRGERDPPGSYVEALEQLDAGRFFDSHVDVVVEVAKGRCSSIGGNVWFQKVGGSVTRSDWRTDAEGQLDDERKVWIGVIRNAL
;
A
#
# COMPACT_ATOMS: atom_id res chain seq x y z
N MET A 1 33.74 -7.52 -12.58
CA MET A 1 33.11 -6.86 -11.42
C MET A 1 31.87 -7.66 -11.08
N LEU A 2 31.93 -8.39 -9.97
CA LEU A 2 30.89 -9.34 -9.55
C LEU A 2 29.93 -8.59 -8.62
N PHE A 3 28.68 -8.42 -9.03
CA PHE A 3 27.62 -7.86 -8.19
C PHE A 3 27.38 -8.80 -7.01
N ALA A 4 27.52 -8.29 -5.80
CA ALA A 4 27.12 -8.98 -4.59
C ALA A 4 25.59 -8.87 -4.47
N LEU A 5 24.89 -9.97 -4.76
CA LEU A 5 23.50 -10.17 -4.36
C LEU A 5 23.44 -10.16 -2.83
N MET A 6 22.79 -9.16 -2.26
CA MET A 6 22.34 -9.23 -0.87
C MET A 6 21.27 -10.32 -0.78
N PRO A 7 21.33 -11.23 0.21
CA PRO A 7 20.34 -12.28 0.38
C PRO A 7 19.00 -11.68 0.85
N PRO A 8 17.85 -12.29 0.49
CA PRO A 8 16.58 -11.92 1.09
C PRO A 8 16.59 -12.28 2.59
N CYS A 9 16.11 -11.37 3.43
CA CYS A 9 15.92 -11.61 4.85
C CYS A 9 14.90 -12.73 5.07
N ALA A 10 15.39 -13.95 5.29
CA ALA A 10 14.61 -15.07 5.81
C ALA A 10 15.32 -15.61 7.05
N SER A 11 14.87 -15.18 8.23
CA SER A 11 15.35 -15.73 9.51
C SER A 11 14.35 -16.79 9.99
N GLY A 12 14.74 -18.06 9.90
CA GLY A 12 13.96 -19.19 10.39
C GLY A 12 14.01 -19.34 11.90
N VAL A 13 12.88 -19.72 12.50
CA VAL A 13 12.80 -20.30 13.85
C VAL A 13 11.92 -21.55 13.78
N ALA A 14 12.49 -22.69 14.14
CA ALA A 14 11.79 -23.97 14.21
C ALA A 14 11.04 -24.09 15.54
N GLY A 15 9.73 -24.39 15.49
CA GLY A 15 8.87 -24.66 16.63
C GLY A 15 7.75 -25.64 16.27
N LYS A 16 7.48 -26.60 17.15
CA LYS A 16 6.73 -27.85 16.90
C LYS A 16 5.27 -27.65 16.45
N HIS A 17 4.87 -28.45 15.46
CA HIS A 17 3.58 -28.45 14.76
C HIS A 17 2.37 -28.84 15.63
N LYS A 18 1.27 -28.09 15.46
CA LYS A 18 -0.10 -28.59 15.54
C LYS A 18 -0.63 -28.65 14.11
N GLN A 19 -1.15 -29.80 13.68
CA GLN A 19 -1.67 -30.01 12.33
C GLN A 19 -2.91 -29.12 12.15
N MET A 20 -2.74 -27.95 11.51
CA MET A 20 -3.85 -27.10 11.06
C MET A 20 -4.33 -27.58 9.68
N ASP A 21 -5.63 -27.43 9.46
CA ASP A 21 -6.31 -27.82 8.23
C ASP A 21 -5.74 -27.07 7.01
N ARG A 22 -5.52 -27.77 5.89
CA ARG A 22 -4.85 -27.24 4.68
C ARG A 22 -5.66 -26.12 4.02
N SER A 23 -6.98 -26.09 4.24
CA SER A 23 -7.90 -25.05 3.72
C SER A 23 -7.85 -23.73 4.49
N GLU A 24 -7.58 -23.75 5.80
CA GLU A 24 -7.34 -22.52 6.59
C GLU A 24 -5.94 -21.97 6.34
N MET A 25 -4.95 -22.81 6.05
CA MET A 25 -3.58 -22.37 5.68
C MET A 25 -3.47 -21.71 4.30
N THR A 26 -4.55 -21.69 3.49
CA THR A 26 -4.53 -21.08 2.14
C THR A 26 -5.22 -19.72 2.07
N ILE A 27 -6.07 -19.37 3.04
CA ILE A 27 -6.72 -18.05 3.14
C ILE A 27 -5.86 -17.18 4.04
N GLY A 28 -5.41 -16.02 3.55
CA GLY A 28 -4.56 -15.08 4.32
C GLY A 28 -3.07 -15.20 4.01
N ALA A 29 -2.63 -16.22 3.27
CA ALA A 29 -1.22 -16.37 2.93
C ALA A 29 -0.69 -15.23 2.03
N ILE A 30 -1.53 -14.70 1.12
CA ILE A 30 -1.18 -13.52 0.32
C ILE A 30 -1.22 -12.27 1.19
N THR A 31 -2.25 -12.11 2.02
CA THR A 31 -2.37 -10.98 2.94
C THR A 31 -1.17 -10.85 3.89
N GLU A 32 -0.74 -11.96 4.50
CA GLU A 32 0.45 -11.99 5.37
C GLU A 32 1.73 -11.67 4.61
N ARG A 33 1.91 -12.23 3.40
CA ARG A 33 3.07 -11.92 2.56
C ARG A 33 3.08 -10.47 2.12
N LEU A 34 1.93 -9.89 1.74
CA LEU A 34 1.80 -8.49 1.36
C LEU A 34 2.29 -7.58 2.49
N VAL A 35 1.85 -7.84 3.73
CA VAL A 35 2.28 -7.10 4.92
C VAL A 35 3.78 -7.29 5.15
N ALA A 36 4.29 -8.51 5.03
CA ALA A 36 5.71 -8.80 5.21
C ALA A 36 6.58 -8.08 4.17
N ILE A 37 6.16 -8.05 2.90
CA ILE A 37 6.87 -7.39 1.80
C ILE A 37 6.86 -5.87 1.98
N ALA A 38 5.69 -5.27 2.25
CA ALA A 38 5.61 -3.84 2.53
C ALA A 38 6.48 -3.44 3.74
N THR A 39 6.49 -4.27 4.78
CA THR A 39 7.36 -4.08 5.94
C THR A 39 8.83 -4.18 5.56
N CYS A 40 9.23 -5.18 4.76
CA CYS A 40 10.61 -5.34 4.29
C CYS A 40 11.08 -4.13 3.47
N GLU A 41 10.25 -3.60 2.58
CA GLU A 41 10.60 -2.40 1.82
C GLU A 41 10.72 -1.16 2.72
N TRP A 42 9.83 -1.01 3.70
CA TRP A 42 9.97 0.06 4.69
C TRP A 42 11.28 -0.05 5.48
N GLU A 43 11.72 -1.26 5.83
CA GLU A 43 13.01 -1.48 6.48
C GLU A 43 14.19 -1.16 5.56
N THR A 44 14.11 -1.55 4.29
CA THR A 44 15.09 -1.22 3.24
C THR A 44 15.23 0.29 3.09
N PHE A 45 14.11 1.03 3.09
CA PHE A 45 14.06 2.50 3.06
C PHE A 45 14.31 3.14 4.44
N ARG A 46 15.08 2.43 5.29
CA ARG A 46 15.58 2.90 6.60
C ARG A 46 14.50 3.39 7.56
N ARG A 47 13.31 2.80 7.48
CA ARG A 47 12.21 2.97 8.43
C ARG A 47 11.67 4.39 8.56
N THR A 48 11.53 5.13 7.46
CA THR A 48 10.84 6.44 7.44
C THR A 48 9.45 6.32 8.07
N SER A 49 9.10 7.21 9.00
CA SER A 49 7.82 7.11 9.71
C SER A 49 7.18 8.45 10.03
N ARG A 50 5.84 8.46 9.98
CA ARG A 50 4.96 9.57 10.36
C ARG A 50 4.10 9.15 11.54
N ARG A 51 4.19 9.85 12.67
CA ARG A 51 3.48 9.53 13.91
C ARG A 51 2.10 10.20 13.98
N LEU A 52 1.31 9.86 15.01
CA LEU A 52 -0.03 10.42 15.26
C LEU A 52 -0.02 11.92 15.59
N ASP A 53 1.07 12.43 16.16
CA ASP A 53 1.28 13.87 16.42
C ASP A 53 1.84 14.62 15.20
N ASP A 54 1.85 13.95 14.05
CA ASP A 54 2.42 14.44 12.79
C ASP A 54 3.94 14.63 12.80
N SER A 55 4.64 14.15 13.82
CA SER A 55 6.11 14.14 13.82
C SER A 55 6.66 13.10 12.84
N TRP A 56 7.79 13.44 12.22
CA TRP A 56 8.46 12.62 11.21
C TRP A 56 9.83 12.15 11.68
N HIS A 57 10.12 10.89 11.40
CA HIS A 57 11.47 10.34 11.37
C HIS A 57 11.79 9.98 9.93
N LEU A 58 12.83 10.61 9.36
CA LEU A 58 13.26 10.37 7.99
C LEU A 58 14.38 9.34 7.98
N GLY A 59 14.15 8.24 7.27
CA GLY A 59 15.12 7.17 7.09
C GLY A 59 15.96 7.38 5.83
N ALA A 60 15.38 7.02 4.69
CA ALA A 60 15.99 7.13 3.37
C ALA A 60 15.28 8.17 2.50
N ASN A 61 16.05 8.92 1.71
CA ASN A 61 15.55 9.77 0.63
C ASN A 61 15.80 9.08 -0.73
N LEU A 62 14.90 9.26 -1.70
CA LEU A 62 14.97 8.64 -3.03
C LEU A 62 16.22 9.02 -3.83
N ASP A 63 16.87 10.14 -3.48
CA ASP A 63 18.02 10.70 -4.21
C ASP A 63 19.31 9.86 -4.02
N GLU A 64 19.30 8.85 -3.15
CA GLU A 64 20.44 7.93 -3.03
C GLU A 64 20.32 6.78 -4.05
N PRO A 65 21.37 6.48 -4.84
CA PRO A 65 21.28 5.55 -5.98
C PRO A 65 20.65 4.17 -5.70
N PRO A 66 20.87 3.51 -4.54
CA PRO A 66 20.23 2.23 -4.25
C PRO A 66 18.70 2.32 -4.21
N PHE A 67 18.13 3.43 -3.74
CA PHE A 67 16.68 3.62 -3.67
C PHE A 67 16.10 4.00 -5.03
N THR A 68 16.82 4.82 -5.81
CA THR A 68 16.45 5.12 -7.19
C THR A 68 16.29 3.85 -8.02
N GLN A 69 17.27 2.95 -7.95
CA GLN A 69 17.23 1.67 -8.67
C GLN A 69 16.11 0.77 -8.17
N ARG A 70 15.90 0.69 -6.85
CA ARG A 70 14.82 -0.10 -6.26
C ARG A 70 13.43 0.39 -6.70
N ILE A 71 13.24 1.69 -6.87
CA ILE A 71 12.00 2.25 -7.41
C ILE A 71 11.80 1.83 -8.87
N GLY A 72 12.87 1.62 -9.64
CA GLY A 72 12.80 1.04 -10.98
C GLY A 72 12.17 -0.36 -11.00
N ASP A 73 12.46 -1.21 -10.00
CA ASP A 73 11.80 -2.53 -9.86
C ASP A 73 10.28 -2.38 -9.68
N TYR A 74 9.83 -1.34 -8.97
CA TYR A 74 8.40 -1.09 -8.78
C TYR A 74 7.72 -0.69 -10.09
N TRP A 75 8.40 0.13 -10.90
CA TRP A 75 7.91 0.55 -12.20
C TRP A 75 7.86 -0.59 -13.22
N ASP A 76 8.85 -1.48 -13.20
CA ASP A 76 8.86 -2.68 -14.06
C ASP A 76 7.61 -3.56 -13.81
N ALA A 77 7.20 -3.71 -12.55
CA ALA A 77 5.99 -4.47 -12.18
C ALA A 77 4.68 -3.92 -12.77
N VAL A 78 4.66 -2.67 -13.26
CA VAL A 78 3.52 -2.04 -13.95
C VAL A 78 3.82 -1.72 -15.42
N GLY A 79 4.86 -2.33 -15.99
CA GLY A 79 5.19 -2.20 -17.42
C GLY A 79 5.83 -0.86 -17.79
N ARG A 80 6.63 -0.30 -16.87
CA ARG A 80 7.43 0.92 -17.07
C ARG A 80 8.92 0.67 -16.76
N PRO A 81 9.59 -0.26 -17.47
CA PRO A 81 10.98 -0.65 -17.15
C PRO A 81 12.02 0.47 -17.32
N ASP A 82 11.69 1.53 -18.06
CA ASP A 82 12.57 2.67 -18.29
C ASP A 82 12.41 3.79 -17.23
N TRP A 83 11.54 3.60 -16.23
CA TRP A 83 11.27 4.57 -15.17
C TRP A 83 11.97 4.15 -13.87
N ASP A 84 12.34 5.12 -13.05
CA ASP A 84 13.06 4.93 -11.79
C ASP A 84 12.66 5.97 -10.72
N GLY A 85 13.44 6.07 -9.64
CA GLY A 85 13.18 7.05 -8.59
C GLY A 85 13.35 8.53 -8.98
N LEU A 86 14.04 8.84 -10.09
CA LEU A 86 14.23 10.22 -10.58
C LEU A 86 13.16 10.64 -11.60
N THR A 87 12.32 9.70 -12.03
CA THR A 87 11.20 9.94 -12.91
C THR A 87 10.15 10.80 -12.16
N PRO A 88 9.67 11.92 -12.75
CA PRO A 88 8.82 12.90 -12.05
C PRO A 88 7.38 12.42 -11.75
N GLU A 89 7.08 11.15 -12.02
CA GLU A 89 5.80 10.49 -11.76
C GLU A 89 5.75 9.87 -10.35
N PRO A 90 4.61 9.95 -9.64
CA PRO A 90 4.48 9.37 -8.32
C PRO A 90 4.42 7.83 -8.37
N TRP A 91 5.45 7.17 -7.83
CA TRP A 91 5.59 5.71 -7.83
C TRP A 91 4.75 4.95 -6.78
N SER A 92 3.79 5.61 -6.10
CA SER A 92 3.03 4.97 -5.01
C SER A 92 2.15 3.80 -5.47
N ALA A 93 1.54 3.89 -6.64
CA ALA A 93 0.71 2.80 -7.18
C ALA A 93 1.57 1.66 -7.74
N ALA A 94 2.72 1.98 -8.35
CA ALA A 94 3.72 1.01 -8.76
C ALA A 94 4.23 0.21 -7.55
N PHE A 95 4.52 0.87 -6.42
CA PHE A 95 4.91 0.21 -5.18
C PHE A 95 3.85 -0.79 -4.68
N ILE A 96 2.58 -0.39 -4.58
CA ILE A 96 1.51 -1.31 -4.14
C ILE A 96 1.38 -2.49 -5.11
N SER A 97 1.45 -2.22 -6.41
CA SER A 97 1.38 -3.25 -7.45
C SER A 97 2.53 -4.26 -7.35
N TRP A 98 3.75 -3.77 -7.14
CA TRP A 98 4.93 -4.58 -6.90
C TRP A 98 4.78 -5.42 -5.62
N CYS A 99 4.28 -4.85 -4.52
CA CYS A 99 4.06 -5.61 -3.28
C CYS A 99 3.07 -6.77 -3.47
N PHE A 100 1.98 -6.59 -4.23
CA PHE A 100 1.05 -7.68 -4.54
C PHE A 100 1.69 -8.74 -5.46
N ALA A 101 2.48 -8.31 -6.45
CA ALA A 101 3.20 -9.21 -7.34
C ALA A 101 4.17 -10.11 -6.56
N GLU A 102 5.00 -9.53 -5.70
CA GLU A 102 5.93 -10.25 -4.83
C GLU A 102 5.21 -11.12 -3.80
N ALA A 103 4.01 -10.72 -3.35
CA ALA A 103 3.18 -11.53 -2.46
C ALA A 103 2.59 -12.77 -3.17
N GLY A 104 2.81 -12.91 -4.47
CA GLY A 104 2.29 -14.01 -5.28
C GLY A 104 0.79 -13.92 -5.50
N ALA A 105 0.25 -12.70 -5.63
CA ALA A 105 -1.18 -12.50 -5.90
C ALA A 105 -1.60 -13.06 -7.28
N GLY A 106 -0.68 -13.11 -8.25
CA GLY A 106 -0.97 -13.62 -9.59
C GLY A 106 -2.19 -12.92 -10.21
N THR A 107 -3.15 -13.69 -10.73
CA THR A 107 -4.36 -13.14 -11.34
C THR A 107 -5.38 -12.59 -10.34
N ALA A 108 -5.09 -12.65 -9.03
CA ALA A 108 -5.99 -12.12 -8.02
C ALA A 108 -5.96 -10.58 -7.93
N PHE A 109 -4.83 -9.98 -8.33
CA PHE A 109 -4.63 -8.53 -8.37
C PHE A 109 -3.82 -8.15 -9.62
N HIS A 110 -4.42 -7.38 -10.52
CA HIS A 110 -3.75 -6.82 -11.69
C HIS A 110 -3.36 -5.37 -11.44
N GLY A 111 -2.08 -5.15 -11.12
CA GLY A 111 -1.52 -3.84 -10.81
C GLY A 111 -1.66 -2.80 -11.93
N ASP A 112 -1.49 -1.54 -11.54
CA ASP A 112 -1.55 -0.38 -12.44
C ASP A 112 -0.69 0.74 -11.85
N GLU A 113 -0.15 1.61 -12.71
CA GLU A 113 0.60 2.81 -12.30
C GLU A 113 -0.30 3.89 -11.69
N THR A 114 -1.63 3.71 -11.73
CA THR A 114 -2.62 4.63 -11.17
C THR A 114 -3.51 3.95 -10.13
N HIS A 115 -3.57 4.53 -8.93
CA HIS A 115 -4.41 4.01 -7.84
C HIS A 115 -5.89 3.89 -8.20
N SER A 116 -6.51 4.97 -8.68
CA SER A 116 -7.94 4.99 -9.02
C SER A 116 -8.34 3.94 -10.07
N VAL A 117 -7.42 3.59 -10.98
CA VAL A 117 -7.65 2.56 -12.01
C VAL A 117 -7.79 1.17 -11.41
N TYR A 118 -6.82 0.70 -10.63
CA TYR A 118 -6.94 -0.64 -10.04
C TYR A 118 -8.02 -0.69 -8.94
N VAL A 119 -8.30 0.42 -8.25
CA VAL A 119 -9.40 0.49 -7.29
C VAL A 119 -10.76 0.35 -7.98
N ASP A 120 -10.96 0.99 -9.14
CA ASP A 120 -12.18 0.82 -9.93
C ASP A 120 -12.31 -0.61 -10.45
N ARG A 121 -11.21 -1.23 -10.92
CA ARG A 121 -11.20 -2.65 -11.31
C ARG A 121 -11.58 -3.57 -10.13
N ILE A 122 -11.08 -3.30 -8.91
CA ILE A 122 -11.47 -4.03 -7.70
C ILE A 122 -12.97 -3.87 -7.44
N ARG A 123 -13.47 -2.63 -7.45
CA ARG A 123 -14.88 -2.32 -7.20
C ARG A 123 -15.82 -3.00 -8.19
N ARG A 124 -15.43 -3.05 -9.47
CA ARG A 124 -16.20 -3.67 -10.55
C ARG A 124 -15.95 -5.17 -10.71
N HIS A 125 -14.99 -5.72 -9.97
CA HIS A 125 -14.46 -7.07 -10.16
C HIS A 125 -13.99 -7.34 -11.60
N ASP A 126 -13.43 -6.32 -12.26
CA ASP A 126 -12.92 -6.40 -13.63
C ASP A 126 -11.51 -6.99 -13.65
N GLY A 127 -11.42 -8.30 -13.89
CA GLY A 127 -10.14 -9.01 -13.88
C GLY A 127 -9.48 -9.08 -12.50
N MET A 128 -10.22 -8.81 -11.42
CA MET A 128 -9.75 -8.83 -10.04
C MET A 128 -10.44 -9.94 -9.25
N SER A 129 -9.79 -10.45 -8.21
CA SER A 129 -10.41 -11.42 -7.31
C SER A 129 -11.61 -10.83 -6.56
N GLY A 130 -12.71 -11.57 -6.46
CA GLY A 130 -13.86 -11.20 -5.62
C GLY A 130 -13.57 -11.15 -4.12
N LYS A 131 -12.37 -11.58 -3.69
CA LYS A 131 -11.87 -11.45 -2.30
C LYS A 131 -11.25 -10.08 -2.01
N LEU A 132 -11.11 -9.23 -3.02
CA LEU A 132 -10.78 -7.81 -2.87
C LEU A 132 -12.07 -7.02 -3.01
N THR A 133 -12.48 -6.31 -1.96
CA THR A 133 -13.76 -5.57 -1.96
C THR A 133 -13.58 -4.16 -1.42
N LEU A 134 -14.10 -3.18 -2.15
CA LEU A 134 -14.11 -1.78 -1.74
C LEU A 134 -15.27 -1.53 -0.78
N HIS A 135 -14.98 -0.85 0.34
CA HIS A 135 -15.94 -0.48 1.37
C HIS A 135 -15.89 1.01 1.66
N ASP A 136 -17.04 1.54 2.10
CA ASP A 136 -17.15 2.88 2.68
C ASP A 136 -16.27 2.97 3.94
N PRO A 137 -15.34 3.95 4.02
CA PRO A 137 -14.47 4.12 5.18
C PRO A 137 -15.24 4.42 6.48
N ALA A 138 -16.43 5.04 6.40
CA ALA A 138 -17.27 5.33 7.57
C ALA A 138 -18.01 4.09 8.10
N LEU A 139 -17.94 2.96 7.40
CA LEU A 139 -18.57 1.69 7.80
C LEU A 139 -17.54 0.58 8.02
N ALA A 140 -16.31 0.75 7.53
CA ALA A 140 -15.27 -0.26 7.56
C ALA A 140 -14.29 -0.04 8.72
N ILE A 141 -14.10 -1.07 9.53
CA ILE A 141 -12.98 -1.17 10.48
C ILE A 141 -11.79 -1.80 9.73
N PRO A 142 -10.67 -1.08 9.53
CA PRO A 142 -9.50 -1.63 8.85
C PRO A 142 -8.93 -2.84 9.59
N ARG A 143 -8.38 -3.80 8.83
CA ARG A 143 -7.67 -4.97 9.35
C ARG A 143 -6.24 -4.98 8.82
N VAL A 144 -5.33 -5.64 9.53
CA VAL A 144 -3.98 -5.88 9.02
C VAL A 144 -4.07 -6.57 7.66
N GLY A 145 -3.41 -5.98 6.67
CA GLY A 145 -3.39 -6.40 5.27
C GLY A 145 -4.50 -5.85 4.37
N ASP A 146 -5.49 -5.14 4.93
CA ASP A 146 -6.41 -4.29 4.14
C ASP A 146 -5.62 -3.13 3.52
N LEU A 147 -6.20 -2.48 2.51
CA LEU A 147 -5.66 -1.23 1.96
C LEU A 147 -6.54 -0.06 2.38
N ILE A 148 -5.93 1.10 2.65
CA ILE A 148 -6.65 2.34 2.96
C ILE A 148 -6.42 3.35 1.84
N TRP A 149 -7.52 3.89 1.32
CA TRP A 149 -7.54 4.78 0.16
C TRP A 149 -7.94 6.18 0.58
N ASN A 150 -7.10 7.16 0.26
CA ASN A 150 -7.34 8.57 0.54
C ASN A 150 -7.21 9.42 -0.71
N SER A 151 -7.97 10.50 -0.73
CA SER A 151 -7.81 11.58 -1.69
C SER A 151 -6.46 12.26 -1.47
N ARG A 152 -5.76 12.62 -2.56
CA ARG A 152 -4.42 13.26 -2.50
C ARG A 152 -4.28 14.23 -3.67
N GLY A 153 -3.46 15.26 -3.50
CA GLY A 153 -3.01 16.09 -4.63
C GLY A 153 -4.00 17.19 -5.00
N GLU A 154 -3.76 17.79 -6.17
CA GLU A 154 -4.46 19.00 -6.63
C GLU A 154 -5.44 18.71 -7.78
N ARG A 155 -5.33 17.55 -8.44
CA ARG A 155 -6.14 17.22 -9.63
C ARG A 155 -7.43 16.51 -9.22
N ASP A 156 -8.49 17.30 -9.13
CA ASP A 156 -9.88 16.90 -8.85
C ASP A 156 -10.03 15.93 -7.65
N PRO A 157 -9.36 16.16 -6.50
CA PRO A 157 -9.40 15.24 -5.38
C PRO A 157 -10.84 15.11 -4.84
N PRO A 158 -11.45 13.91 -4.82
CA PRO A 158 -12.79 13.74 -4.28
C PRO A 158 -12.82 14.07 -2.79
N GLY A 159 -13.88 14.75 -2.35
CA GLY A 159 -14.12 15.14 -0.97
C GLY A 159 -14.78 14.07 -0.11
N SER A 160 -15.23 12.96 -0.71
CA SER A 160 -15.89 11.85 -0.01
C SER A 160 -15.81 10.53 -0.78
N TYR A 161 -16.15 9.42 -0.11
CA TYR A 161 -16.32 8.11 -0.74
C TYR A 161 -17.34 8.16 -1.89
N VAL A 162 -18.51 8.78 -1.65
CA VAL A 162 -19.57 8.89 -2.66
C VAL A 162 -19.09 9.64 -3.89
N GLU A 163 -18.44 10.79 -3.69
CA GLU A 163 -17.89 11.58 -4.79
C GLU A 163 -16.80 10.83 -5.57
N ALA A 164 -15.95 10.06 -4.88
CA ALA A 164 -14.96 9.21 -5.53
C ALA A 164 -15.64 8.17 -6.45
N LEU A 165 -16.74 7.55 -6.01
CA LEU A 165 -17.51 6.62 -6.84
C LEU A 165 -18.14 7.31 -8.06
N GLU A 166 -18.71 8.50 -7.88
CA GLU A 166 -19.27 9.28 -8.99
C GLU A 166 -18.22 9.68 -10.01
N GLN A 167 -17.02 10.06 -9.56
CA GLN A 167 -15.88 10.35 -10.45
C GLN A 167 -15.45 9.10 -11.24
N LEU A 168 -15.33 7.94 -10.58
CA LEU A 168 -15.00 6.67 -11.23
C LEU A 168 -16.07 6.23 -12.24
N ASP A 169 -17.35 6.36 -11.91
CA ASP A 169 -18.46 6.04 -12.82
C ASP A 169 -18.50 6.96 -14.04
N ALA A 170 -18.11 8.22 -13.86
CA ALA A 170 -17.94 9.18 -14.96
C ALA A 170 -16.62 8.99 -15.74
N GLY A 171 -15.75 8.05 -15.35
CA GLY A 171 -14.44 7.84 -15.97
C GLY A 171 -13.48 9.02 -15.78
N ARG A 172 -13.66 9.82 -14.72
CA ARG A 172 -12.79 10.94 -14.39
C ARG A 172 -11.54 10.46 -13.67
N PHE A 173 -10.38 10.94 -14.13
CA PHE A 173 -9.13 10.78 -13.42
C PHE A 173 -9.06 11.75 -12.24
N PHE A 174 -8.55 11.27 -11.11
CA PHE A 174 -8.22 12.07 -9.94
C PHE A 174 -7.01 11.51 -9.21
N ASP A 175 -6.28 12.40 -8.55
CA ASP A 175 -5.15 12.02 -7.72
C ASP A 175 -5.65 11.38 -6.41
N SER A 176 -5.04 10.24 -6.05
CA SER A 176 -5.36 9.52 -4.82
C SER A 176 -4.16 8.73 -4.33
N HIS A 177 -4.28 8.09 -3.17
CA HIS A 177 -3.18 7.36 -2.55
C HIS A 177 -3.67 6.15 -1.78
N VAL A 178 -2.93 5.05 -1.88
CA VAL A 178 -3.24 3.79 -1.21
C VAL A 178 -2.03 3.31 -0.42
N ASP A 179 -2.28 2.90 0.82
CA ASP A 179 -1.30 2.26 1.69
C ASP A 179 -1.80 0.86 2.14
N VAL A 180 -0.86 -0.02 2.49
CA VAL A 180 -1.15 -1.32 3.13
C VAL A 180 -1.25 -1.14 4.65
N VAL A 181 -2.33 -1.59 5.28
CA VAL A 181 -2.44 -1.62 6.75
C VAL A 181 -1.53 -2.70 7.31
N VAL A 182 -0.66 -2.35 8.26
CA VAL A 182 0.32 -3.28 8.85
C VAL A 182 0.14 -3.49 10.35
N GLU A 183 -0.58 -2.59 11.01
CA GLU A 183 -0.89 -2.73 12.43
C GLU A 183 -2.24 -2.07 12.73
N VAL A 184 -3.04 -2.68 13.59
CA VAL A 184 -4.26 -2.09 14.15
C VAL A 184 -4.21 -2.23 15.66
N ALA A 185 -4.36 -1.11 16.37
CA ALA A 185 -4.41 -1.03 17.81
C ALA A 185 -5.55 -0.09 18.23
N LYS A 186 -5.88 -0.07 19.52
CA LYS A 186 -6.93 0.82 20.02
C LYS A 186 -6.59 2.29 19.73
N GLY A 187 -7.45 2.98 18.99
CA GLY A 187 -7.29 4.39 18.61
C GLY A 187 -6.23 4.64 17.53
N ARG A 188 -5.69 3.59 16.88
CA ARG A 188 -4.61 3.72 15.90
C ARG A 188 -4.65 2.64 14.83
N CYS A 189 -4.55 3.06 13.58
CA CYS A 189 -4.23 2.22 12.42
C CYS A 189 -2.86 2.64 11.87
N SER A 190 -1.92 1.71 11.69
CA SER A 190 -0.66 1.99 11.00
C SER A 190 -0.69 1.40 9.59
N SER A 191 -0.21 2.16 8.60
CA SER A 191 -0.07 1.72 7.22
C SER A 191 1.32 1.96 6.66
N ILE A 192 1.67 1.29 5.56
CA ILE A 192 2.88 1.51 4.77
C ILE A 192 2.49 1.86 3.33
N GLY A 193 2.99 2.98 2.85
CA GLY A 193 2.82 3.47 1.48
C GLY A 193 4.16 3.84 0.84
N GLY A 194 4.23 3.70 -0.48
CA GLY A 194 5.34 4.20 -1.29
C GLY A 194 5.15 5.66 -1.68
N ASN A 195 6.21 6.37 -2.06
CA ASN A 195 6.17 7.76 -2.49
C ASN A 195 5.38 8.69 -1.54
N VAL A 196 5.58 8.53 -0.23
CA VAL A 196 5.01 9.42 0.78
C VAL A 196 6.04 10.52 1.06
N TRP A 197 5.62 11.77 0.91
CA TRP A 197 6.52 12.93 0.93
C TRP A 197 6.49 13.64 2.27
N PHE A 198 7.66 14.14 2.68
CA PHE A 198 7.78 15.14 3.75
C PHE A 198 8.48 16.39 3.19
N GLN A 199 7.70 17.45 2.98
CA GLN A 199 8.20 18.73 2.47
C GLN A 199 9.02 18.56 1.16
N LYS A 200 10.30 18.97 1.19
CA LYS A 200 11.24 18.90 0.06
C LYS A 200 12.13 17.65 0.06
N VAL A 201 11.96 16.77 1.05
CA VAL A 201 12.66 15.47 1.05
C VAL A 201 11.82 14.54 0.19
N GLY A 202 12.44 13.98 -0.85
CA GLY A 202 11.77 13.15 -1.85
C GLY A 202 11.00 11.98 -1.22
N GLY A 203 9.99 11.48 -1.94
CA GLY A 203 9.14 10.39 -1.50
C GLY A 203 9.93 9.17 -1.00
N SER A 204 9.47 8.58 0.10
CA SER A 204 10.06 7.37 0.72
C SER A 204 8.99 6.29 0.89
N VAL A 205 9.41 5.04 1.15
CA VAL A 205 8.50 4.02 1.70
C VAL A 205 8.32 4.35 3.18
N THR A 206 7.11 4.73 3.56
CA THR A 206 6.84 5.34 4.87
C THR A 206 5.77 4.56 5.62
N ARG A 207 6.05 4.31 6.90
CA ARG A 207 5.03 3.86 7.85
C ARG A 207 4.33 5.05 8.50
N SER A 208 3.03 5.16 8.32
CA SER A 208 2.21 6.25 8.88
C SER A 208 1.23 5.72 9.92
N ASP A 209 1.09 6.43 11.04
CA ASP A 209 0.06 6.16 12.05
C ASP A 209 -1.12 7.11 11.85
N TRP A 210 -2.34 6.56 11.89
CA TRP A 210 -3.61 7.26 11.71
C TRP A 210 -4.53 7.07 12.91
N ARG A 211 -5.24 8.12 13.32
CA ARG A 211 -6.26 8.03 14.37
C ARG A 211 -7.42 7.15 13.89
N THR A 212 -7.95 6.37 14.84
CA THR A 212 -9.24 5.71 14.68
C THR A 212 -10.18 6.16 15.79
N ASP A 213 -11.48 6.12 15.52
CA ASP A 213 -12.52 6.41 16.52
C ASP A 213 -12.68 5.28 17.55
N ALA A 214 -13.75 5.36 18.36
CA ALA A 214 -14.04 4.39 19.41
C ALA A 214 -14.45 3.01 18.85
N GLU A 215 -15.01 3.00 17.65
CA GLU A 215 -15.45 1.84 16.88
C GLU A 215 -14.28 1.20 16.09
N GLY A 216 -13.17 1.92 15.92
CA GLY A 216 -11.97 1.49 15.20
C GLY A 216 -11.94 1.89 13.73
N GLN A 217 -12.84 2.77 13.28
CA GLN A 217 -12.89 3.29 11.91
C GLN A 217 -11.88 4.44 11.75
N LEU A 218 -11.49 4.75 10.51
CA LEU A 218 -10.53 5.83 10.24
C LEU A 218 -11.18 7.20 10.49
N ASP A 219 -10.58 7.99 11.39
CA ASP A 219 -11.09 9.32 11.81
C ASP A 219 -9.96 10.38 11.81
N ASP A 220 -8.90 10.12 11.06
CA ASP A 220 -7.76 11.03 11.00
C ASP A 220 -7.99 12.19 10.02
N GLU A 221 -8.18 13.40 10.56
CA GLU A 221 -8.46 14.63 9.80
C GLU A 221 -7.36 15.07 8.83
N ARG A 222 -6.14 14.50 8.94
CA ARG A 222 -5.03 14.82 8.01
C ARG A 222 -5.29 14.29 6.61
N LYS A 223 -6.33 13.48 6.41
CA LYS A 223 -6.70 12.82 5.16
C LYS A 223 -8.20 12.86 4.95
N VAL A 224 -8.59 12.95 3.68
CA VAL A 224 -9.95 12.62 3.23
C VAL A 224 -9.94 11.15 2.84
N TRP A 225 -10.49 10.31 3.71
CA TRP A 225 -10.62 8.88 3.46
C TRP A 225 -11.75 8.62 2.48
N ILE A 226 -11.45 7.88 1.41
CA ILE A 226 -12.39 7.63 0.30
C ILE A 226 -12.51 6.13 0.01
N GLY A 227 -12.03 5.26 0.90
CA GLY A 227 -12.23 3.83 0.76
C GLY A 227 -11.37 3.00 1.71
N VAL A 228 -11.89 1.84 2.07
CA VAL A 228 -11.10 0.73 2.64
C VAL A 228 -11.28 -0.47 1.73
N ILE A 229 -10.19 -1.05 1.26
CA ILE A 229 -10.23 -2.26 0.44
C ILE A 229 -9.94 -3.43 1.36
N ARG A 230 -10.94 -4.27 1.56
CA ARG A 230 -10.78 -5.53 2.28
C ARG A 230 -9.95 -6.49 1.44
N ASN A 231 -8.89 -7.02 2.03
CA ASN A 231 -8.05 -8.04 1.42
C ASN A 231 -8.26 -9.40 2.10
N ALA A 232 -9.09 -10.25 1.48
CA ALA A 232 -9.37 -11.60 1.95
C ALA A 232 -8.65 -12.70 1.14
N LEU A 233 -7.52 -12.35 0.49
CA LEU A 233 -6.76 -13.26 -0.39
C LEU A 233 -6.15 -14.45 0.35
#